data_AF-A0A286SCZ3-F1
#
_entry.id   AF-A0A286SCZ3-F1
#
_cell.length_a   1.000
_cell.length_b   1.000
_cell.length_c   1.000
_cell.angle_alpha   90.00
_cell.angle_beta   90.00
_cell.angle_gamma   90.00
#
_symmetry.space_group_name_H-M   'P 1'
#
loop_
_entity.id
_entity.type
_entity.pdbx_description
1 polymer ?
#
loop_
_entity_poly.entity_id
_entity_poly.type
_entity_poly.pdbx_seq_one_letter_code
_entity_poly.pdbx_strand_id
1 'polypeptide(L)'
;DLRGDRQPEFTQVDLETSFLDEKGVQTYTEGLLKKVMKDVMGIDIVTPIKRITWDEAMNKYGSDKPDIRYDMHLHDLSDIFKDSEFKVFADTLSNGGVIKGIAVKGGAEAYSRKKIEEKQEYIKRYHAKGIAWVKYENGEFTGPIVRFLTENQKRDLISEFELTGGELITIIADIWKVVTDSLDYLRRTFAKETGIIPQHEFKFA
;
A
#
# COMPACT_ATOMS: atom_id res chain seq x y z
N ASP A 1 24.48 -0.06 7.84
CA ASP A 1 23.02 0.08 8.00
C ASP A 1 22.43 -1.27 8.38
N LEU A 2 22.46 -1.59 9.69
CA LEU A 2 21.87 -2.81 10.25
C LEU A 2 20.36 -2.58 10.36
N ARG A 3 19.66 -2.78 9.25
CA ARG A 3 18.21 -2.98 9.28
C ARG A 3 17.97 -4.34 9.96
N GLY A 4 16.84 -4.50 10.66
CA GLY A 4 16.60 -5.66 11.53
C GLY A 4 16.65 -7.03 10.84
N ASP A 5 16.61 -7.05 9.50
CA ASP A 5 16.68 -8.22 8.63
C ASP A 5 18.06 -8.44 7.98
N ARG A 6 19.09 -7.67 8.35
CA ARG A 6 20.42 -7.73 7.74
C ARG A 6 21.48 -8.17 8.74
N GLN A 7 22.22 -9.22 8.37
CA GLN A 7 23.39 -9.70 9.08
C GLN A 7 24.63 -9.59 8.18
N PRO A 8 25.83 -9.37 8.74
CA PRO A 8 27.07 -9.38 7.96
C PRO A 8 27.31 -10.72 7.24
N GLU A 9 26.84 -11.81 7.85
CA GLU A 9 26.89 -13.17 7.33
C GLU A 9 25.48 -13.77 7.29
N PHE A 10 25.14 -14.46 6.20
CA PHE A 10 23.83 -15.10 6.01
C PHE A 10 23.96 -16.31 5.08
N THR A 11 22.97 -17.21 5.12
CA THR A 11 22.95 -18.42 4.30
C THR A 11 22.00 -18.24 3.12
N GLN A 12 22.44 -18.69 1.94
CA GLN A 12 21.62 -18.75 0.74
C GLN A 12 21.43 -20.21 0.30
N VAL A 13 20.26 -20.51 -0.25
CA VAL A 13 20.05 -21.71 -1.06
C VAL A 13 20.31 -21.29 -2.50
N ASP A 14 21.54 -21.51 -2.94
CA ASP A 14 22.00 -21.13 -4.28
C ASP A 14 21.60 -22.18 -5.32
N LEU A 15 21.09 -21.75 -6.47
CA LEU A 15 20.62 -22.62 -7.55
C LEU A 15 20.93 -22.01 -8.90
N GLU A 16 21.68 -22.76 -9.70
CA GLU A 16 22.01 -22.40 -11.09
C GLU A 16 21.58 -23.53 -12.02
N THR A 17 21.14 -23.20 -13.23
CA THR A 17 20.67 -24.19 -14.21
C THR A 17 21.23 -23.89 -15.60
N SER A 18 21.40 -24.91 -16.42
CA SER A 18 21.78 -24.75 -17.82
C SER A 18 20.58 -25.04 -18.72
N PHE A 19 20.43 -24.26 -19.79
CA PHE A 19 19.41 -24.46 -20.83
C PHE A 19 17.95 -24.34 -20.36
N LEU A 20 17.69 -23.72 -19.20
CA LEU A 20 16.33 -23.33 -18.78
C LEU A 20 16.04 -21.87 -19.09
N ASP A 21 14.78 -21.58 -19.41
CA ASP A 21 14.26 -20.23 -19.47
C ASP A 21 13.77 -19.75 -18.09
N GLU A 22 13.33 -18.49 -18.02
CA GLU A 22 12.81 -17.86 -16.79
C GLU A 22 11.69 -18.69 -16.15
N LYS A 23 10.78 -19.22 -16.97
CA LYS A 23 9.62 -20.01 -16.51
C LYS A 23 10.06 -21.35 -15.94
N GLY A 24 11.09 -21.98 -16.52
CA GLY A 24 11.71 -23.20 -16.00
C GLY A 24 12.25 -22.98 -14.59
N VAL A 25 13.08 -21.94 -14.40
CA VAL A 25 13.66 -21.60 -13.08
C VAL A 25 12.58 -21.32 -12.04
N GLN A 26 11.53 -20.57 -12.42
CA GLN A 26 10.38 -20.31 -11.55
C GLN A 26 9.68 -21.60 -11.14
N THR A 27 9.42 -22.51 -12.09
CA THR A 27 8.71 -23.78 -11.82
C THR A 27 9.47 -24.64 -10.82
N TYR A 28 10.81 -24.74 -10.95
CA TYR A 28 11.64 -25.46 -9.97
C TYR A 28 11.61 -24.81 -8.59
N THR A 29 11.73 -23.49 -8.54
CA THR A 29 11.69 -22.72 -7.29
C THR A 29 10.34 -22.85 -6.58
N GLU A 30 9.24 -22.75 -7.32
CA GLU A 30 7.88 -22.96 -6.81
C GLU A 30 7.67 -24.38 -6.27
N GLY A 31 8.21 -25.39 -6.95
CA GLY A 31 8.19 -26.77 -6.49
C GLY A 31 8.95 -26.97 -5.17
N LEU A 32 10.12 -26.34 -5.03
CA LEU A 32 10.89 -26.33 -3.79
C LEU A 32 10.09 -25.66 -2.65
N LEU A 33 9.55 -24.47 -2.89
CA LEU A 33 8.72 -23.76 -1.91
C LEU A 33 7.52 -24.60 -1.48
N LYS A 34 6.83 -25.22 -2.44
CA LYS A 34 5.68 -26.09 -2.17
C LYS A 34 6.04 -27.27 -1.28
N LYS A 35 7.16 -27.93 -1.59
CA LYS A 35 7.65 -29.05 -0.79
C LYS A 35 8.02 -28.61 0.63
N VAL A 36 8.77 -27.52 0.78
CA VAL A 36 9.18 -27.01 2.11
C VAL A 36 7.97 -26.61 2.94
N MET A 37 7.02 -25.87 2.36
CA MET A 37 5.79 -25.48 3.06
C MET A 37 4.95 -26.69 3.48
N LYS A 38 4.87 -27.73 2.63
CA LYS A 38 4.14 -28.95 2.96
C LYS A 38 4.82 -29.75 4.08
N ASP A 39 6.12 -29.98 3.95
CA ASP A 39 6.87 -30.85 4.84
C ASP A 39 7.08 -30.22 6.23
N VAL A 40 7.29 -28.89 6.29
CA VAL A 40 7.60 -28.18 7.54
C VAL A 40 6.36 -27.58 8.19
N MET A 41 5.48 -26.96 7.39
CA MET A 41 4.31 -26.23 7.90
C MET A 41 3.00 -27.00 7.74
N GLY A 42 2.99 -28.12 7.01
CA GLY A 42 1.76 -28.85 6.66
C GLY A 42 0.89 -28.16 5.60
N ILE A 43 1.37 -27.03 5.04
CA ILE A 43 0.59 -26.16 4.15
C ILE A 43 0.86 -26.56 2.69
N ASP A 44 -0.22 -26.85 1.96
CA ASP A 44 -0.16 -27.11 0.52
C ASP A 44 -0.41 -25.80 -0.24
N ILE A 45 0.67 -25.17 -0.74
CA ILE A 45 0.56 -23.93 -1.51
C ILE A 45 0.13 -24.22 -2.95
N VAL A 46 -0.67 -23.31 -3.50
CA VAL A 46 -1.13 -23.39 -4.89
C VAL A 46 -0.02 -22.99 -5.85
N THR A 47 0.22 -23.83 -6.86
CA THR A 47 1.13 -23.55 -7.96
C THR A 47 0.39 -23.63 -9.31
N PRO A 48 0.76 -22.83 -10.33
CA PRO A 48 1.83 -21.85 -10.29
C PRO A 48 1.53 -20.68 -9.34
N ILE A 49 2.56 -20.13 -8.71
CA ILE A 49 2.39 -18.96 -7.85
C ILE A 49 1.85 -17.82 -8.72
N LYS A 50 0.95 -17.00 -8.15
CA LYS A 50 0.42 -15.83 -8.85
C LYS A 50 1.60 -14.96 -9.30
N ARG A 51 1.48 -14.30 -10.44
CA ARG A 51 2.50 -13.38 -10.93
C ARG A 51 1.92 -11.98 -10.93
N ILE A 52 2.70 -11.03 -10.44
CA ILE A 52 2.43 -9.61 -10.57
C ILE A 52 3.62 -8.96 -11.27
N THR A 53 3.34 -8.04 -12.18
CA THR A 53 4.42 -7.23 -12.76
C THR A 53 4.94 -6.25 -11.72
N TRP A 54 6.15 -5.74 -11.93
CA TRP A 54 6.70 -4.69 -11.08
C TRP A 54 5.80 -3.45 -11.07
N ASP A 55 5.28 -3.05 -12.23
CA ASP A 55 4.37 -1.91 -12.36
C ASP A 55 3.06 -2.12 -11.58
N GLU A 56 2.49 -3.33 -11.65
CA GLU A 56 1.31 -3.68 -10.86
C GLU A 56 1.61 -3.65 -9.36
N ALA A 57 2.73 -4.25 -8.93
CA ALA A 57 3.13 -4.29 -7.53
C ALA A 57 3.30 -2.88 -6.95
N MET A 58 4.03 -2.02 -7.66
CA MET A 58 4.31 -0.66 -7.24
C MET A 58 3.07 0.23 -7.28
N ASN A 59 2.25 0.17 -8.34
CA ASN A 59 1.07 1.03 -8.44
C ASN A 59 -0.04 0.61 -7.48
N LYS A 60 -0.18 -0.69 -7.19
CA LYS A 60 -1.25 -1.22 -6.35
C LYS A 60 -0.89 -1.27 -4.87
N TYR A 61 0.37 -1.51 -4.53
CA TYR A 61 0.81 -1.72 -3.14
C TYR A 61 1.89 -0.74 -2.67
N GLY A 62 2.55 -0.03 -3.58
CA GLY A 62 3.68 0.84 -3.27
C GLY A 62 4.99 0.09 -3.00
N SER A 63 5.04 -1.22 -3.26
CA SER A 63 6.18 -2.08 -2.95
C SER A 63 6.35 -3.18 -3.99
N ASP A 64 7.61 -3.50 -4.30
CA ASP A 64 8.04 -4.64 -5.13
C ASP A 64 8.05 -5.98 -4.37
N LYS A 65 7.73 -5.96 -3.07
CA LYS A 65 7.56 -7.13 -2.20
C LYS A 65 6.30 -6.99 -1.33
N PRO A 66 5.12 -6.86 -1.96
CA PRO A 66 3.91 -6.47 -1.25
C PRO A 66 3.40 -7.58 -0.33
N ASP A 67 2.92 -7.19 0.85
CA ASP A 67 2.09 -8.08 1.66
C ASP A 67 0.68 -8.12 1.07
N ILE A 68 0.37 -9.21 0.38
CA ILE A 68 -0.90 -9.40 -0.33
C ILE A 68 -1.98 -10.12 0.52
N ARG A 69 -1.73 -10.33 1.82
CA ARG A 69 -2.68 -11.04 2.71
C ARG A 69 -3.93 -10.21 2.99
N TYR A 70 -3.79 -8.90 3.04
CA TYR A 70 -4.88 -7.94 3.25
C TYR A 70 -5.00 -6.98 2.06
N ASP A 71 -6.16 -6.34 1.94
CA ASP A 71 -6.44 -5.33 0.90
C ASP A 71 -5.74 -3.99 1.22
N MET A 72 -6.45 -2.86 1.13
CA MET A 72 -5.89 -1.50 1.26
C MET A 72 -4.90 -1.19 0.13
N HIS A 73 -5.38 -1.27 -1.11
CA HIS A 73 -4.60 -0.89 -2.29
C HIS A 73 -4.41 0.63 -2.37
N LEU A 74 -3.38 1.05 -3.09
CA LEU A 74 -3.20 2.43 -3.50
C LEU A 74 -4.13 2.71 -4.68
N HIS A 75 -4.89 3.79 -4.60
CA HIS A 75 -5.75 4.28 -5.66
C HIS A 75 -5.19 5.57 -6.23
N ASP A 76 -5.23 5.71 -7.55
CA ASP A 76 -4.88 6.97 -8.21
C ASP A 76 -6.05 7.94 -8.16
N LEU A 77 -5.86 9.06 -7.49
CA LEU A 77 -6.88 10.09 -7.29
C LEU A 77 -6.59 11.33 -8.13
N SER A 78 -5.58 11.27 -9.02
CA SER A 78 -5.15 12.42 -9.82
C SER A 78 -6.30 12.97 -10.67
N ASP A 79 -7.12 12.10 -11.26
CA ASP A 79 -8.29 12.51 -12.06
C ASP A 79 -9.41 13.13 -11.20
N ILE A 80 -9.63 12.62 -9.99
CA ILE A 80 -10.61 13.17 -9.03
C ILE A 80 -10.19 14.59 -8.61
N PHE A 81 -8.88 14.82 -8.46
CA PHE A 81 -8.33 16.08 -7.98
C PHE A 81 -7.75 17.00 -9.06
N LYS A 82 -7.98 16.71 -10.35
CA LYS A 82 -7.43 17.49 -11.47
C LYS A 82 -7.80 18.98 -11.41
N ASP A 83 -9.01 19.28 -10.94
CA ASP A 83 -9.55 20.64 -10.80
C ASP A 83 -9.64 21.06 -9.31
N SER A 84 -8.80 20.50 -8.44
CA SER A 84 -8.84 20.77 -7.01
C SER A 84 -8.44 22.21 -6.67
N GLU A 85 -9.24 22.89 -5.85
CA GLU A 85 -8.88 24.19 -5.26
C GLU A 85 -7.85 24.06 -4.13
N PHE A 86 -7.55 22.84 -3.69
CA PHE A 86 -6.51 22.62 -2.69
C PHE A 86 -5.14 22.78 -3.36
N LYS A 87 -4.51 23.93 -3.13
CA LYS A 87 -3.24 24.33 -3.77
C LYS A 87 -2.17 23.23 -3.78
N VAL A 88 -2.02 22.45 -2.71
CA VAL A 88 -1.05 21.34 -2.67
C VAL A 88 -1.31 20.30 -3.77
N PHE A 89 -2.57 19.97 -4.03
CA PHE A 89 -2.95 19.02 -5.08
C PHE A 89 -2.79 19.62 -6.47
N ALA A 90 -3.28 20.85 -6.67
CA ALA A 90 -3.13 21.57 -7.95
C ALA A 90 -1.66 21.77 -8.33
N ASP A 91 -0.82 22.18 -7.38
CA ASP A 91 0.62 22.37 -7.58
C ASP A 91 1.30 21.02 -7.89
N THR A 92 0.92 19.93 -7.25
CA THR A 92 1.50 18.60 -7.54
C THR A 92 1.19 18.16 -8.98
N LEU A 93 -0.07 18.26 -9.41
CA LEU A 93 -0.47 17.81 -10.76
C LEU A 93 0.11 18.70 -11.86
N SER A 94 0.14 20.01 -11.67
CA SER A 94 0.77 20.94 -12.63
C SER A 94 2.28 20.71 -12.80
N ASN A 95 2.94 20.16 -11.78
CA ASN A 95 4.36 19.78 -11.84
C ASN A 95 4.60 18.34 -12.31
N GLY A 96 3.56 17.64 -12.82
CA GLY A 96 3.68 16.26 -13.31
C GLY A 96 3.81 15.20 -12.20
N GLY A 97 3.47 15.55 -10.96
CA GLY A 97 3.34 14.60 -9.86
C GLY A 97 2.05 13.79 -9.93
N VAL A 98 1.84 12.95 -8.92
CA VAL A 98 0.65 12.11 -8.81
C VAL A 98 0.01 12.28 -7.43
N ILE A 99 -1.29 12.04 -7.37
CA ILE A 99 -2.05 12.03 -6.12
C ILE A 99 -2.58 10.62 -5.94
N LYS A 100 -2.09 9.91 -4.93
CA LYS A 100 -2.63 8.59 -4.58
C LYS A 100 -3.08 8.56 -3.13
N GLY A 101 -4.01 7.67 -2.83
CA GLY A 101 -4.50 7.47 -1.48
C GLY A 101 -4.82 6.03 -1.16
N ILE A 102 -5.06 5.78 0.12
CA ILE A 102 -5.53 4.51 0.68
C ILE A 102 -6.71 4.78 1.61
N ALA A 103 -7.65 3.83 1.67
CA ALA A 103 -8.73 3.83 2.65
C ALA A 103 -8.48 2.78 3.73
N VAL A 104 -8.47 3.24 4.99
CA VAL A 104 -8.27 2.41 6.17
C VAL A 104 -9.62 2.12 6.81
N LYS A 105 -10.14 0.91 6.60
CA LYS A 105 -11.38 0.45 7.24
C LYS A 105 -11.25 0.47 8.77
N GLY A 106 -12.26 1.02 9.46
CA GLY A 106 -12.21 1.27 10.91
C GLY A 106 -11.23 2.36 11.35
N GLY A 107 -10.56 3.01 10.40
CA GLY A 107 -9.54 4.02 10.68
C GLY A 107 -10.10 5.31 11.27
N ALA A 108 -11.38 5.62 11.03
CA ALA A 108 -11.99 6.84 11.56
C ALA A 108 -12.04 6.85 13.09
N GLU A 109 -12.40 5.72 13.72
CA GLU A 109 -12.37 5.58 15.17
C GLU A 109 -10.94 5.39 15.70
N ALA A 110 -10.14 4.55 15.03
CA ALA A 110 -8.82 4.15 15.53
C ALA A 110 -7.77 5.28 15.57
N TYR A 111 -7.89 6.27 14.68
CA TYR A 111 -6.89 7.31 14.48
C TYR A 111 -7.38 8.70 14.91
N SER A 112 -6.79 9.24 15.97
CA SER A 112 -6.90 10.65 16.29
C SER A 112 -5.99 11.48 15.38
N ARG A 113 -6.26 12.79 15.29
CA ARG A 113 -5.38 13.74 14.58
C ARG A 113 -3.91 13.62 15.00
N LYS A 114 -3.66 13.47 16.30
CA LYS A 114 -2.31 13.28 16.84
C LYS A 114 -1.62 12.04 16.28
N LYS A 115 -2.31 10.89 16.22
CA LYS A 115 -1.75 9.65 15.64
C LYS A 115 -1.44 9.81 14.15
N ILE A 116 -2.25 10.58 13.42
CA ILE A 116 -2.00 10.88 12.00
C ILE A 116 -0.79 11.82 11.84
N GLU A 117 -0.64 12.81 12.72
CA GLU A 117 0.53 13.70 12.74
C GLU A 117 1.84 12.94 13.03
N GLU A 118 1.81 11.95 13.93
CA GLU A 118 2.95 11.05 14.19
C GLU A 118 3.35 10.25 12.94
N LYS A 119 2.37 9.74 12.19
CA LYS A 119 2.60 9.06 10.90
C LYS A 119 3.15 10.03 9.85
N GLN A 120 2.64 11.26 9.81
CA GLN A 120 3.12 12.30 8.92
C GLN A 120 4.59 12.61 9.16
N GLU A 121 5.01 12.70 10.43
CA GLU A 121 6.41 12.94 10.78
C GLU A 121 7.31 11.81 10.27
N TYR A 122 6.84 10.56 10.37
CA TYR A 122 7.62 9.42 9.89
C TYR A 122 7.83 9.44 8.38
N ILE A 123 6.78 9.72 7.59
CA ILE A 123 6.88 9.64 6.13
C ILE A 123 7.75 10.72 5.50
N LYS A 124 8.14 11.76 6.24
CA LYS A 124 9.15 12.73 5.79
C LYS A 124 10.49 12.07 5.43
N ARG A 125 10.79 10.89 5.99
CA ARG A 125 11.96 10.08 5.61
C ARG A 125 11.89 9.56 4.18
N TYR A 126 10.69 9.46 3.63
CA TYR A 126 10.43 9.17 2.21
C TYR A 126 10.30 10.46 1.38
N HIS A 127 10.67 11.61 1.94
CA HIS A 127 10.59 12.94 1.34
C HIS A 127 9.17 13.51 1.16
N ALA A 128 8.14 12.84 1.68
CA ALA A 128 6.79 13.37 1.61
C ALA A 128 6.63 14.66 2.44
N LYS A 129 5.91 15.63 1.85
CA LYS A 129 5.68 16.95 2.46
C LYS A 129 4.58 16.95 3.52
N GLY A 130 3.64 16.00 3.45
CA GLY A 130 2.54 15.89 4.40
C GLY A 130 1.57 14.75 4.07
N ILE A 131 0.61 14.53 4.97
CA ILE A 131 -0.53 13.64 4.77
C ILE A 131 -1.79 14.48 4.72
N ALA A 132 -2.44 14.51 3.56
CA ALA A 132 -3.81 15.00 3.45
C ALA A 132 -4.74 13.87 3.89
N TRP A 133 -5.77 14.17 4.70
CA TRP A 133 -6.67 13.13 5.18
C TRP A 133 -8.09 13.63 5.42
N VAL A 134 -9.04 12.71 5.30
CA VAL A 134 -10.43 12.86 5.71
C VAL A 134 -10.91 11.55 6.34
N LYS A 135 -11.90 11.65 7.22
CA LYS A 135 -12.67 10.51 7.70
C LYS A 135 -14.03 10.53 7.02
N TYR A 136 -14.59 9.36 6.78
CA TYR A 136 -15.95 9.20 6.30
C TYR A 136 -16.74 8.41 7.34
N GLU A 137 -17.72 9.04 7.98
CA GLU A 137 -18.52 8.44 9.05
C GLU A 137 -19.98 8.88 8.88
N ASN A 138 -20.93 7.95 9.00
CA ASN A 138 -22.37 8.24 8.94
C ASN A 138 -22.81 9.06 7.71
N GLY A 139 -22.16 8.87 6.56
CA GLY A 139 -22.46 9.60 5.32
C GLY A 139 -21.81 10.98 5.22
N GLU A 140 -20.99 11.38 6.20
CA GLU A 140 -20.34 12.69 6.25
C GLU A 140 -18.82 12.57 6.20
N PHE A 141 -18.19 13.45 5.43
CA PHE A 141 -16.75 13.63 5.46
C PHE A 141 -16.36 14.62 6.56
N THR A 142 -15.32 14.31 7.32
CA THR A 142 -14.70 15.24 8.27
C THR A 142 -13.18 15.25 8.11
N GLY A 143 -12.51 16.32 8.54
CA GLY A 143 -11.05 16.40 8.55
C GLY A 143 -10.48 17.66 7.89
N PRO A 144 -9.15 17.83 7.87
CA PRO A 144 -8.50 19.08 7.52
C PRO A 144 -8.75 19.56 6.08
N ILE A 145 -8.91 18.62 5.14
CA ILE A 145 -9.08 18.97 3.73
C ILE A 145 -10.54 18.97 3.28
N VAL A 146 -11.51 18.63 4.14
CA VAL A 146 -12.91 18.44 3.73
C VAL A 146 -13.52 19.67 3.07
N ARG A 147 -13.15 20.87 3.55
CA ARG A 147 -13.63 22.14 3.00
C ARG A 147 -13.18 22.41 1.56
N PHE A 148 -12.16 21.69 1.09
CA PHE A 148 -11.66 21.78 -0.27
C PHE A 148 -12.22 20.68 -1.18
N LEU A 149 -13.03 19.76 -0.63
CA LEU A 149 -13.68 18.70 -1.39
C LEU A 149 -15.04 19.20 -1.90
N THR A 150 -15.21 19.17 -3.22
CA THR A 150 -16.52 19.37 -3.85
C THR A 150 -17.42 18.15 -3.64
N GLU A 151 -18.73 18.30 -3.79
CA GLU A 151 -19.67 17.17 -3.68
C GLU A 151 -19.41 16.08 -4.73
N ASN A 152 -18.97 16.46 -5.94
CA ASN A 152 -18.56 15.48 -6.96
C ASN A 152 -17.34 14.67 -6.49
N GLN A 153 -16.30 15.35 -5.97
CA GLN A 153 -15.11 14.67 -5.46
C GLN A 153 -15.42 13.75 -4.28
N LYS A 154 -16.32 14.16 -3.38
CA LYS A 154 -16.78 13.30 -2.28
C LYS A 154 -17.45 12.03 -2.81
N ARG A 155 -18.35 12.16 -3.78
CA ARG A 155 -19.01 11.02 -4.42
C ARG A 155 -18.03 10.10 -5.14
N ASP A 156 -17.07 10.68 -5.86
CA ASP A 156 -16.07 9.92 -6.60
C ASP A 156 -15.14 9.17 -5.63
N LEU A 157 -14.75 9.78 -4.50
CA LEU A 157 -14.01 9.09 -3.42
C LEU A 157 -14.82 7.95 -2.78
N ILE A 158 -16.13 8.14 -2.56
CA ILE A 158 -17.01 7.08 -2.05
C ILE A 158 -17.01 5.89 -3.02
N SER A 159 -17.12 6.16 -4.33
CA SER A 159 -17.11 5.12 -5.35
C SER A 159 -15.75 4.43 -5.48
N GLU A 160 -14.67 5.21 -5.53
CA GLU A 160 -13.31 4.70 -5.78
C GLU A 160 -12.83 3.77 -4.67
N PHE A 161 -13.12 4.12 -3.41
CA PHE A 161 -12.73 3.34 -2.24
C PHE A 161 -13.83 2.43 -1.70
N GLU A 162 -14.99 2.37 -2.36
CA GLU A 162 -16.17 1.62 -1.92
C GLU A 162 -16.53 1.92 -0.44
N LEU A 163 -16.59 3.21 -0.10
CA LEU A 163 -16.73 3.65 1.30
C LEU A 163 -18.11 3.30 1.87
N THR A 164 -18.12 2.73 3.06
CA THR A 164 -19.34 2.29 3.76
C THR A 164 -19.58 3.00 5.09
N GLY A 165 -18.59 3.73 5.61
CA GLY A 165 -18.62 4.44 6.88
C GLY A 165 -17.61 3.84 7.88
N GLY A 166 -16.88 4.71 8.59
CA GLY A 166 -15.83 4.34 9.53
C GLY A 166 -14.42 4.34 8.94
N GLU A 167 -14.24 4.75 7.68
CA GLU A 167 -12.95 4.77 7.02
C GLU A 167 -12.16 6.06 7.28
N LEU A 168 -10.83 5.93 7.41
CA LEU A 168 -9.88 7.03 7.27
C LEU A 168 -9.26 6.96 5.89
N ILE A 169 -9.35 8.04 5.12
CA ILE A 169 -8.70 8.16 3.83
C ILE A 169 -7.44 9.01 4.02
N THR A 170 -6.29 8.46 3.65
CA THR A 170 -5.02 9.20 3.63
C THR A 170 -4.54 9.36 2.21
N ILE A 171 -4.09 10.56 1.87
CA ILE A 171 -3.75 10.97 0.51
C ILE A 171 -2.35 11.61 0.55
N ILE A 172 -1.49 11.19 -0.38
CA ILE A 172 -0.16 11.77 -0.61
C ILE A 172 -0.13 12.34 -2.03
N ALA A 173 0.36 13.56 -2.15
CA ALA A 173 0.49 14.29 -3.41
C ALA A 173 1.94 14.72 -3.58
N ASP A 174 2.70 14.02 -4.42
CA ASP A 174 4.11 14.31 -4.71
C ASP A 174 4.55 13.58 -6.00
N ILE A 175 5.84 13.49 -6.29
CA ILE A 175 6.36 12.62 -7.35
C ILE A 175 6.05 11.14 -7.04
N TRP A 176 5.86 10.35 -8.08
CA TRP A 176 5.37 8.96 -7.98
C TRP A 176 6.11 8.11 -6.94
N LYS A 177 7.45 8.16 -6.92
CA LYS A 177 8.25 7.36 -5.97
C LYS A 177 8.02 7.74 -4.50
N VAL A 178 7.89 9.03 -4.22
CA VAL A 178 7.62 9.55 -2.86
C VAL A 178 6.24 9.10 -2.40
N VAL A 179 5.26 9.17 -3.31
CA VAL A 179 3.88 8.74 -3.07
C VAL A 179 3.83 7.24 -2.76
N THR A 180 4.43 6.39 -3.62
CA THR A 180 4.42 4.93 -3.43
C THR A 180 5.12 4.50 -2.16
N ASP A 181 6.31 5.06 -1.86
CA ASP A 181 7.08 4.69 -0.67
C ASP A 181 6.37 5.10 0.63
N SER A 182 5.78 6.29 0.63
CA SER A 182 5.03 6.79 1.78
C SER A 182 3.78 5.97 2.02
N LEU A 183 3.03 5.65 0.95
CA LEU A 183 1.80 4.86 1.06
C LEU A 183 2.07 3.39 1.39
N ASP A 184 3.18 2.77 0.94
CA ASP A 184 3.58 1.43 1.41
C ASP A 184 3.80 1.42 2.93
N TYR A 185 4.57 2.38 3.44
CA TYR A 185 4.80 2.48 4.88
C TYR A 185 3.48 2.67 5.65
N LEU A 186 2.63 3.59 5.20
CA LEU A 186 1.35 3.86 5.84
C LEU A 186 0.47 2.62 5.81
N ARG A 187 0.35 1.97 4.65
CA ARG A 187 -0.41 0.73 4.45
C ARG A 187 0.03 -0.35 5.43
N ARG A 188 1.33 -0.66 5.49
CA ARG A 188 1.86 -1.70 6.41
C ARG A 188 1.64 -1.34 7.87
N THR A 189 1.80 -0.08 8.23
CA THR A 189 1.67 0.37 9.62
C THR A 189 0.20 0.37 10.06
N PHE A 190 -0.69 0.90 9.23
CA PHE A 190 -2.13 0.86 9.47
C PHE A 190 -2.64 -0.58 9.53
N ALA A 191 -2.19 -1.46 8.64
CA ALA A 191 -2.61 -2.85 8.66
C ALA A 191 -2.21 -3.57 9.96
N LYS A 192 -1.00 -3.31 10.45
CA LYS A 192 -0.51 -3.85 11.72
C LYS A 192 -1.31 -3.32 12.92
N GLU A 193 -1.60 -2.03 12.93
CA GLU A 193 -2.27 -1.35 14.05
C GLU A 193 -3.78 -1.61 14.12
N THR A 194 -4.42 -1.81 12.97
CA THR A 194 -5.84 -2.19 12.86
C THR A 194 -6.06 -3.69 12.98
N GLY A 195 -5.00 -4.49 12.98
CA GLY A 195 -5.08 -5.94 13.14
C GLY A 195 -5.67 -6.68 11.92
N ILE A 196 -5.77 -6.04 10.75
CA ILE A 196 -6.34 -6.66 9.55
C ILE A 196 -5.44 -7.69 8.89
N ILE A 197 -4.16 -7.78 9.31
CA ILE A 197 -3.21 -8.76 8.78
C ILE A 197 -3.62 -10.15 9.29
N PRO A 198 -4.10 -11.06 8.42
CA PRO A 198 -4.48 -12.40 8.85
C PRO A 198 -3.28 -13.13 9.44
N GLN A 199 -3.46 -13.66 10.66
CA GLN A 199 -2.45 -14.46 11.32
C GLN A 199 -2.45 -15.88 10.75
N HIS A 200 -1.27 -16.49 10.64
CA HIS A 200 -1.09 -17.85 10.11
C HIS A 200 -1.51 -18.05 8.65
N GLU A 201 -1.74 -16.97 7.90
CA GLU A 201 -1.98 -17.04 6.46
C GLU A 201 -0.69 -16.74 5.69
N PHE A 202 -0.45 -17.54 4.65
CA PHE A 202 0.68 -17.38 3.72
C PHE A 202 0.13 -17.18 2.31
N LYS A 203 0.41 -16.01 1.72
CA LYS A 203 0.06 -15.71 0.33
C LYS A 203 1.32 -15.35 -0.45
N PHE A 204 1.42 -15.88 -1.66
CA PHE A 204 2.53 -15.70 -2.58
C PHE A 204 2.00 -15.11 -3.90
N ALA A 205 2.70 -14.11 -4.45
CA ALA A 205 2.42 -13.51 -5.75
C ALA A 205 3.65 -12.82 -6.34
#